data_AF-A0A6A3Q6X2-F1
#
_entry.id   AF-A0A6A3Q6X2-F1
#
_cell.length_a   1.000
_cell.length_b   1.000
_cell.length_c   1.000
_cell.angle_alpha   90.00
_cell.angle_beta   90.00
_cell.angle_gamma   90.00
#
_symmetry.space_group_name_H-M   'P 1'
#
loop_
_entity.id
_entity.type
_entity.pdbx_description
1 polymer ?
#
loop_
_entity_poly.entity_id
_entity_poly.type
_entity_poly.pdbx_seq_one_letter_code
_entity_poly.pdbx_strand_id
1 'polypeptide(L)'
;MLEEDPYKLLLATLSARYTDEGLVRMLVMAKQDPKTRIIASTLEEAQFNRWLSQGENAESIFKLFNLDKEGNKLFESPMFRAWESFVKKLDKTNPDKMMLSVL
;
A
#
# COMPACT_ATOMS: atom_id res chain seq x y z
N MET A 1 0.33 -25.50 17.36
CA MET A 1 -0.17 -24.84 16.14
C MET A 1 -0.14 -23.35 16.45
N LEU A 2 0.76 -22.59 15.81
CA LEU A 2 0.66 -21.14 15.90
C LEU A 2 -0.52 -20.76 15.01
N GLU A 3 -1.55 -20.13 15.57
CA GLU A 3 -2.65 -19.57 14.78
C GLU A 3 -2.03 -18.60 13.76
N GLU A 4 -2.18 -18.89 12.47
CA GLU A 4 -1.75 -17.95 11.43
C GLU A 4 -2.57 -16.67 11.58
N ASP A 5 -1.90 -15.52 11.52
CA ASP A 5 -2.54 -14.21 11.52
C ASP A 5 -3.66 -14.20 10.45
N PRO A 6 -4.94 -14.06 10.86
CA PRO A 6 -6.07 -14.19 9.95
C PRO A 6 -6.03 -13.14 8.83
N TYR A 7 -5.41 -11.99 9.06
CA TYR A 7 -5.26 -10.95 8.05
C TYR A 7 -4.16 -11.30 7.03
N LYS A 8 -3.12 -12.01 7.45
CA LYS A 8 -2.10 -12.54 6.54
C LYS A 8 -2.68 -13.61 5.62
N LEU A 9 -3.53 -14.50 6.15
CA LEU A 9 -4.23 -15.52 5.36
C LEU A 9 -5.24 -14.89 4.38
N LEU A 10 -6.02 -13.91 4.84
CA LEU A 10 -6.96 -13.18 3.99
C LEU A 10 -6.22 -12.44 2.87
N LEU A 11 -5.11 -11.77 3.20
CA LEU A 11 -4.26 -11.10 2.22
C LEU A 11 -3.71 -12.08 1.18
N ALA A 12 -3.19 -13.24 1.60
CA ALA A 12 -2.68 -14.26 0.69
C ALA A 12 -3.78 -14.76 -0.26
N THR A 13 -4.98 -14.99 0.26
CA THR A 13 -6.14 -15.41 -0.53
C THR A 13 -6.54 -14.38 -1.58
N LEU A 14 -6.57 -13.09 -1.19
CA LEU A 14 -6.89 -11.99 -2.11
C LEU A 14 -5.79 -11.79 -3.16
N SER A 15 -4.51 -11.89 -2.75
CA SER A 15 -3.35 -11.75 -3.64
C SER A 15 -3.25 -12.87 -4.68
N ALA A 16 -3.88 -14.02 -4.43
CA ALA A 16 -3.98 -15.09 -5.41
C ALA A 16 -4.99 -14.78 -6.54
N ARG A 17 -5.80 -13.73 -6.41
CA ARG A 17 -6.88 -13.37 -7.35
C ARG A 17 -6.68 -12.01 -8.00
N TYR A 18 -6.00 -11.09 -7.31
CA TYR A 18 -5.82 -9.71 -7.75
C TYR A 18 -4.34 -9.39 -7.87
N THR A 19 -3.99 -8.50 -8.82
CA THR A 19 -2.68 -7.88 -8.84
C THR A 19 -2.49 -7.01 -7.59
N ASP A 20 -1.25 -6.80 -7.17
CA ASP A 20 -0.96 -5.95 -6.01
C ASP A 20 -1.52 -4.52 -6.18
N GLU A 21 -1.42 -3.93 -7.38
CA GLU A 21 -2.07 -2.65 -7.70
C GLU A 21 -3.59 -2.72 -7.51
N GLY A 22 -4.24 -3.73 -8.10
CA GLY A 22 -5.68 -3.90 -8.04
C GLY A 22 -6.17 -4.10 -6.61
N LEU A 23 -5.46 -4.90 -5.83
CA LEU A 23 -5.76 -5.15 -4.43
C LEU A 23 -5.64 -3.88 -3.59
N VAL A 24 -4.55 -3.13 -3.71
CA VAL A 24 -4.40 -1.88 -2.94
C VAL A 24 -5.41 -0.83 -3.36
N ARG A 25 -5.75 -0.73 -4.64
CA ARG A 25 -6.83 0.15 -5.10
C ARG A 25 -8.17 -0.23 -4.46
N MET A 26 -8.48 -1.53 -4.35
CA MET A 26 -9.68 -1.99 -3.64
C MET A 26 -9.66 -1.60 -2.15
N LEU A 27 -8.52 -1.78 -1.47
CA LEU A 27 -8.37 -1.43 -0.06
C LEU A 27 -8.50 0.08 0.18
N VAL A 28 -7.87 0.89 -0.67
CA VAL A 28 -7.96 2.36 -0.63
C VAL A 28 -9.41 2.84 -0.77
N MET A 29 -10.19 2.22 -1.66
CA MET A 29 -11.62 2.52 -1.81
C MET A 29 -12.44 2.03 -0.61
N ALA A 30 -12.18 0.81 -0.14
CA ALA A 30 -12.85 0.24 1.03
C ALA A 30 -12.59 1.02 2.32
N LYS A 31 -11.46 1.74 2.44
CA LYS A 31 -11.17 2.62 3.58
C LYS A 31 -12.11 3.83 3.69
N GLN A 32 -12.77 4.21 2.59
CA GLN A 32 -13.68 5.35 2.58
C GLN A 32 -14.99 5.06 3.31
N ASP A 33 -15.52 3.84 3.20
CA ASP A 33 -16.72 3.43 3.93
C ASP A 33 -16.38 3.10 5.40
N PRO A 34 -17.00 3.78 6.38
CA PRO A 34 -16.79 3.51 7.80
C PRO A 34 -16.98 2.04 8.22
N LYS A 35 -17.85 1.29 7.54
CA LYS A 35 -18.13 -0.12 7.84
C LYS A 35 -16.97 -1.05 7.46
N THR A 36 -16.21 -0.70 6.43
CA THR A 36 -15.08 -1.51 5.93
C THR A 36 -13.72 -0.90 6.27
N ARG A 37 -13.70 0.32 6.82
CA ARG A 37 -12.46 1.06 7.10
C ARG A 37 -11.45 0.29 7.95
N ILE A 38 -11.89 -0.35 9.03
CA ILE A 38 -11.00 -1.06 9.96
C ILE A 38 -10.35 -2.24 9.24
N ILE A 39 -11.15 -3.15 8.67
CA ILE A 39 -10.65 -4.34 7.96
C ILE A 39 -9.75 -3.96 6.77
N ALA A 40 -10.11 -2.93 6.00
CA ALA A 40 -9.31 -2.49 4.87
C ALA A 40 -7.98 -1.87 5.29
N SER A 41 -7.94 -1.12 6.40
CA SER A 41 -6.70 -0.55 6.93
C SER A 41 -5.76 -1.65 7.46
N THR A 42 -6.31 -2.65 8.15
CA THR A 42 -5.51 -3.78 8.64
C THR A 42 -4.92 -4.60 7.49
N LEU A 43 -5.68 -4.84 6.43
CA LEU A 43 -5.18 -5.55 5.24
C LEU A 43 -4.15 -4.74 4.46
N GLU A 44 -4.32 -3.42 4.35
CA GLU A 44 -3.33 -2.54 3.73
C GLU A 44 -2.01 -2.55 4.52
N GLU A 45 -2.07 -2.52 5.85
CA GLU A 45 -0.89 -2.66 6.69
C GLU A 45 -0.19 -4.03 6.51
N ALA A 46 -0.97 -5.11 6.43
CA ALA A 46 -0.44 -6.44 6.15
C ALA A 46 0.26 -6.50 4.77
N GLN A 47 -0.31 -5.84 3.76
CA GLN A 47 0.29 -5.72 2.43
C GLN A 47 1.60 -4.92 2.49
N PHE A 48 1.65 -3.81 3.24
CA PHE A 48 2.88 -3.04 3.39
C PHE A 48 3.97 -3.86 4.11
N ASN A 49 3.62 -4.59 5.17
CA ASN A 49 4.55 -5.49 5.85
C ASN A 49 5.09 -6.57 4.89
N ARG A 50 4.25 -7.12 4.02
CA ARG A 50 4.67 -8.06 2.98
C ARG A 50 5.69 -7.42 2.03
N TRP A 51 5.41 -6.24 1.49
CA TRP A 51 6.35 -5.53 0.62
C TRP A 51 7.69 -5.21 1.30
N LEU A 52 7.66 -4.75 2.55
CA LEU A 52 8.88 -4.54 3.34
C LEU A 52 9.69 -5.85 3.48
N SER A 53 9.02 -6.97 3.74
CA SER A 53 9.68 -8.28 3.84
C SER A 53 10.24 -8.79 2.50
N GLN A 54 9.69 -8.32 1.38
CA GLN A 54 10.15 -8.62 0.02
C GLN A 54 11.27 -7.69 -0.44
N GLY A 55 11.63 -6.67 0.35
CA GLY A 55 12.66 -5.70 0.01
C GLY A 55 12.21 -4.63 -0.99
N GLU A 56 10.90 -4.43 -1.14
CA GLU A 56 10.37 -3.37 -2.01
C GLU A 56 10.76 -1.98 -1.48
N ASN A 57 11.06 -1.07 -2.41
CA ASN A 57 11.45 0.30 -2.12
C ASN A 57 10.38 1.31 -2.58
N ALA A 58 10.59 2.58 -2.22
CA ALA A 58 9.66 3.65 -2.55
C ALA A 58 9.42 3.81 -4.07
N GLU A 59 10.47 3.70 -4.91
CA GLU A 59 10.36 3.83 -6.37
C GLU A 59 9.58 2.66 -6.99
N SER A 60 9.86 1.43 -6.55
CA SER A 60 9.14 0.23 -7.01
C SER A 60 7.65 0.32 -6.74
N ILE A 61 7.24 0.71 -5.52
CA ILE A 61 5.83 0.86 -5.16
C ILE A 61 5.19 2.06 -5.88
N PHE A 62 5.95 3.13 -6.14
CA PHE A 62 5.46 4.28 -6.92
C PHE A 62 5.05 3.86 -8.34
N LYS A 63 5.91 3.08 -9.01
CA LYS A 63 5.64 2.52 -10.35
C LYS A 63 4.54 1.47 -10.33
N LEU A 64 4.50 0.61 -9.30
CA LEU A 64 3.44 -0.38 -9.11
C LEU A 64 2.06 0.29 -9.06
N PHE A 65 1.97 1.48 -8.47
CA PHE A 65 0.74 2.27 -8.38
C PHE A 65 0.46 3.11 -9.62
N ASN A 66 1.31 3.02 -10.66
CA ASN A 66 1.26 3.82 -11.89
C ASN A 66 1.28 5.34 -11.63
N LEU A 67 1.89 5.79 -10.53
CA LEU A 67 1.93 7.20 -10.14
C LEU A 67 2.81 8.04 -11.08
N ASP A 68 3.80 7.41 -11.72
CA ASP A 68 4.65 7.99 -12.76
C ASP A 68 3.85 8.44 -14.01
N LYS A 69 2.61 7.97 -14.17
CA LYS A 69 1.74 8.27 -15.31
C LYS A 69 0.66 9.29 -15.00
N GLU A 70 0.53 9.73 -13.75
CA GLU A 70 -0.57 10.62 -13.34
C GLU A 70 -0.29 12.11 -13.62
N GLY A 71 0.96 12.48 -13.88
CA GLY A 71 1.35 13.84 -14.27
C GLY A 71 0.91 14.88 -13.24
N ASN A 72 0.17 15.91 -13.69
CA ASN A 72 -0.26 17.02 -12.83
C ASN A 72 -1.34 16.64 -11.80
N LYS A 73 -1.96 15.46 -11.92
CA LYS A 73 -2.99 14.96 -10.98
C LYS A 73 -2.44 14.07 -9.87
N LEU A 74 -1.12 13.86 -9.85
CA LEU A 74 -0.45 12.98 -8.89
C LEU A 74 -0.91 13.20 -7.44
N PHE A 75 -0.89 14.46 -6.99
CA PHE A 75 -1.24 14.81 -5.61
C PHE A 75 -2.73 14.72 -5.29
N GLU A 76 -3.59 14.58 -6.31
CA GLU A 76 -5.03 14.35 -6.13
C GLU A 76 -5.36 12.86 -5.95
N SER A 77 -4.43 11.97 -6.31
CA SER A 77 -4.69 10.54 -6.35
C SER A 77 -4.75 9.91 -4.96
N PRO A 78 -5.78 9.08 -4.68
CA PRO A 78 -5.81 8.32 -3.44
C PRO A 78 -4.71 7.24 -3.41
N MET A 79 -4.17 6.84 -4.57
CA MET A 79 -3.01 5.94 -4.64
C MET A 79 -1.73 6.63 -4.19
N PHE A 80 -1.57 7.93 -4.48
CA PHE A 80 -0.44 8.72 -3.97
C PHE A 80 -0.42 8.75 -2.43
N ARG A 81 -1.59 8.94 -1.79
CA ARG A 81 -1.71 8.88 -0.33
C ARG A 81 -1.38 7.50 0.25
N ALA A 82 -1.70 6.42 -0.47
CA ALA A 82 -1.31 5.06 -0.07
C ALA A 82 0.20 4.86 -0.18
N TRP A 83 0.83 5.35 -1.25
CA TRP A 83 2.28 5.33 -1.43
C TRP A 83 2.99 6.15 -0.35
N GLU A 84 2.51 7.35 -0.05
CA GLU A 84 3.01 8.20 1.03
C GLU A 84 3.02 7.44 2.37
N SER A 85 1.93 6.72 2.66
CA SER A 85 1.78 5.89 3.86
C SER A 85 2.78 4.73 3.89
N PHE A 86 3.05 4.10 2.74
CA PHE A 86 4.09 3.09 2.63
C PHE A 86 5.48 3.68 2.88
N VAL A 87 5.83 4.82 2.28
CA VAL A 87 7.14 5.47 2.48
C VAL A 87 7.36 5.86 3.95
N LYS A 88 6.33 6.39 4.61
CA LYS A 88 6.36 6.67 6.07
C LYS A 88 6.63 5.43 6.92
N LYS A 89 6.21 4.25 6.45
CA LYS A 89 6.46 2.98 7.12
C LYS A 89 7.87 2.43 6.79
N LEU A 90 8.33 2.62 5.56
CA LEU A 90 9.64 2.19 5.05
C LEU A 90 10.79 2.99 5.70
N ASP A 91 10.70 4.31 5.72
CA ASP A 91 11.67 5.20 6.37
C ASP A 91 10.96 6.08 7.41
N LYS A 92 11.04 5.66 8.66
CA LYS A 92 10.46 6.39 9.79
C LYS A 92 11.26 7.62 10.20
N THR A 93 12.49 7.76 9.71
CA THR A 93 13.40 8.84 10.10
C THR A 93 13.35 10.00 9.10
N ASN A 94 13.38 9.72 7.80
CA ASN A 94 13.41 10.75 6.75
C ASN A 94 12.45 10.48 5.58
N PRO A 95 11.14 10.24 5.83
CA PRO A 95 10.19 9.89 4.79
C PRO A 95 10.07 10.96 3.70
N ASP A 96 10.09 12.25 4.06
CA ASP A 96 9.97 13.36 3.10
C ASP A 96 11.14 13.39 2.11
N LYS A 97 12.37 13.15 2.61
CA LYS A 97 13.56 13.06 1.76
C LYS A 97 13.46 11.87 0.80
N MET A 98 12.93 10.74 1.27
CA MET A 98 12.71 9.57 0.44
C MET A 98 11.64 9.84 -0.63
N MET A 99 10.53 10.49 -0.28
CA MET A 99 9.50 10.87 -1.26
C MET A 99 10.06 11.80 -2.34
N LEU A 100 10.81 12.83 -1.94
CA LEU A 100 11.45 13.78 -2.86
C LEU A 100 12.48 13.14 -3.80
N SER A 101 13.07 12.00 -3.43
CA SER A 101 13.99 11.27 -4.31
C SER A 101 13.29 10.46 -5.42
N VAL A 102 11.98 10.24 -5.29
CA VAL A 102 11.16 9.47 -6.25
C VAL A 102 10.32 10.39 -7.14
N LEU A 103 9.86 11.52 -6.60
CA LEU A 103 9.13 12.58 -7.32
C LEU A 103 10.01 13.32 -8.34
#